data_AF-A0A2G9T3Y8-F1
#
_entry.id   AF-A0A2G9T3Y8-F1
#
_cell.length_a   1.000
_cell.length_b   1.000
_cell.length_c   1.000
_cell.angle_alpha   90.00
_cell.angle_beta   90.00
_cell.angle_gamma   90.00
#
_symmetry.space_group_name_H-M   'P 1'
#
loop_
_entity.id
_entity.type
_entity.pdbx_description
1 polymer ?
#
loop_
_entity_poly.entity_id
_entity_poly.type
_entity_poly.pdbx_seq_one_letter_code
_entity_poly.pdbx_strand_id
1 'polypeptide(L)'
;MDVYEWTREKLEFLLKKLESSAVDSLDMFSDEPAANSSTSAEASNTIFDDEEQKWEYKESDTAEVQGPFTSSEMARRQQNGKLSSGGLARKCGTAGFNPVARIDFDLYC
;
A
#
# COMPACT_ATOMS: atom_id res chain seq x y z
N MET A 1 3.16 24.22 -42.18
CA MET A 1 4.07 23.83 -41.09
C MET A 1 4.12 22.32 -41.11
N ASP A 2 5.31 21.75 -41.19
CA ASP A 2 5.50 20.31 -41.35
C ASP A 2 4.97 19.58 -40.08
N VAL A 3 4.43 18.37 -40.22
CA VAL A 3 3.84 17.62 -39.10
C VAL A 3 4.87 17.34 -38.00
N TYR A 4 6.14 17.23 -38.41
CA TYR A 4 7.27 17.08 -37.51
C TYR A 4 7.59 18.36 -36.72
N GLU A 5 7.45 19.53 -37.33
CA GLU A 5 7.66 20.81 -36.64
C GLU A 5 6.63 21.00 -35.54
N TRP A 6 5.36 20.73 -35.84
CA TRP A 6 4.27 20.81 -34.86
C TRP A 6 4.47 19.88 -33.66
N THR A 7 4.93 18.65 -33.93
CA THR A 7 5.18 17.65 -32.89
C THR A 7 6.35 18.06 -32.01
N ARG A 8 7.43 18.61 -32.58
CA ARG A 8 8.58 19.11 -31.84
C ARG A 8 8.18 20.26 -30.91
N GLU A 9 7.47 21.25 -31.43
CA GLU A 9 7.02 22.41 -30.63
C GLU A 9 6.11 21.98 -29.48
N LYS A 10 5.22 21.01 -29.72
CA LYS A 10 4.35 20.45 -28.68
C LYS A 10 5.15 19.73 -27.58
N LEU A 11 6.19 18.98 -27.95
CA LEU A 11 7.06 18.30 -26.98
C LEU A 11 7.88 19.31 -26.16
N GLU A 12 8.46 20.32 -26.80
CA GLU A 12 9.20 21.39 -26.12
C GLU A 12 8.31 22.16 -25.13
N PHE A 13 7.07 22.46 -25.51
CA PHE A 13 6.10 23.10 -24.62
C PHE A 13 5.78 22.26 -23.38
N LEU A 14 5.58 20.96 -23.57
CA LEU A 14 5.31 20.02 -22.46
C LEU A 14 6.52 19.88 -21.53
N LEU A 15 7.74 19.84 -22.10
CA LEU A 15 8.97 19.76 -21.32
C LEU A 15 9.15 21.00 -20.44
N LYS A 16 8.97 22.19 -21.02
CA LYS A 16 9.08 23.47 -20.30
C LYS A 16 8.02 23.61 -19.20
N LYS A 17 6.79 23.12 -19.45
CA LYS A 17 5.73 23.12 -18.44
C LYS A 17 6.06 22.20 -17.26
N LEU A 18 6.67 21.05 -17.53
CA LEU A 18 7.10 20.10 -16.49
C LEU A 18 8.25 20.68 -15.66
N GLU A 19 9.24 21.30 -16.31
CA GLU A 19 10.35 21.97 -15.64
C GLU A 19 9.86 23.12 -14.75
N SER A 20 8.96 23.99 -15.25
CA SER A 20 8.37 25.06 -14.44
C SER A 20 7.52 24.55 -13.27
N SER A 21 6.84 23.41 -13.45
CA SER A 21 6.01 22.80 -12.41
C SER A 21 6.85 22.14 -11.31
N ALA A 22 8.00 21.57 -11.66
CA ALA A 22 8.89 20.91 -10.72
C ALA A 22 9.73 21.90 -9.89
N VAL A 23 10.06 23.08 -10.44
CA VAL A 23 10.78 24.11 -9.69
C VAL A 23 9.89 24.87 -8.70
N ASP A 24 8.59 25.01 -8.98
CA ASP A 24 7.61 25.65 -8.08
C ASP A 24 7.26 24.77 -6.86
N SER A 25 7.57 23.47 -6.91
CA SER A 25 7.32 22.51 -5.84
C SER A 25 8.59 22.09 -5.06
N LEU A 26 9.74 22.72 -5.31
CA LEU A 26 11.02 22.41 -4.64
C LEU A 26 11.38 23.34 -3.47
N ASP A 27 10.47 24.20 -2.99
CA ASP A 27 10.68 24.86 -1.69
C ASP A 27 10.27 23.94 -0.52
N MET A 28 10.94 22.79 -0.44
CA MET A 28 10.81 21.81 0.64
C MET A 28 11.84 22.07 1.77
N PHE A 29 12.56 23.20 1.69
CA PHE A 29 13.64 23.60 2.62
C PHE A 29 13.46 25.01 3.22
N SER A 30 12.41 25.77 2.88
CA SER A 30 11.95 26.89 3.71
C SER A 30 11.40 26.37 5.03
N ASP A 31 12.31 26.10 5.96
CA ASP A 31 12.03 25.85 7.37
C ASP A 31 11.56 27.17 8.02
N GLU A 32 10.29 27.51 7.82
CA GLU A 32 9.54 28.31 8.79
C GLU A 32 8.77 27.33 9.70
N PRO A 33 9.01 27.34 11.03
CA PRO A 33 8.35 26.40 11.93
C PRO A 33 6.88 26.82 12.14
N ALA A 34 6.00 26.38 11.24
CA ALA A 34 4.57 26.52 11.40
C ALA A 34 4.05 25.44 12.37
N ALA A 35 3.82 25.87 13.61
CA ALA A 35 3.09 25.09 14.59
C ALA A 35 1.68 24.74 14.10
N ASN A 36 1.32 23.47 14.29
CA ASN A 36 -0.03 22.94 14.50
C ASN A 36 -1.02 22.78 13.31
N SER A 37 -1.37 21.51 13.10
CA SER A 37 -2.73 20.94 12.88
C SER A 37 -3.07 20.41 11.47
N SER A 38 -2.99 19.08 11.35
CA SER A 38 -4.02 18.14 10.86
C SER A 38 -4.80 18.46 9.57
N THR A 39 -4.62 17.66 8.51
CA THR A 39 -5.61 16.66 8.02
C THR A 39 -5.21 16.00 6.67
N SER A 40 -4.94 14.69 6.77
CA SER A 40 -5.18 13.53 5.88
C SER A 40 -5.12 13.54 4.34
N ALA A 41 -4.50 12.43 3.87
CA ALA A 41 -4.72 11.61 2.65
C ALA A 41 -3.85 11.97 1.42
N GLU A 42 -3.02 11.10 0.81
CA GLU A 42 -3.03 9.64 0.72
C GLU A 42 -1.62 9.02 0.52
N ALA A 43 -1.53 7.77 0.97
CA ALA A 43 -0.79 6.67 0.37
C ALA A 43 0.70 6.89 0.03
N SER A 44 1.55 6.70 1.04
CA SER A 44 2.90 6.21 0.80
C SER A 44 3.38 5.38 1.98
N ASN A 45 3.33 4.06 1.79
CA ASN A 45 4.34 3.11 2.27
C ASN A 45 4.92 3.40 3.67
N THR A 46 4.15 3.15 4.72
CA THR A 46 4.72 3.04 6.08
C THR A 46 5.36 1.66 6.22
N ILE A 47 6.57 1.60 5.66
CA ILE A 47 7.64 0.69 6.00
C ILE A 47 8.03 0.99 7.46
N PHE A 48 8.09 -0.06 8.29
CA PHE A 48 8.37 -0.05 9.73
C PHE A 48 7.22 0.37 10.66
N ASP A 49 6.33 -0.58 10.93
CA ASP A 49 5.78 -0.70 12.27
C ASP A 49 6.18 -2.08 12.80
N ASP A 50 7.13 -2.08 13.74
CA ASP A 50 7.66 -3.23 14.48
C ASP A 50 6.64 -3.67 15.58
N GLU A 51 5.35 -3.59 15.26
CA GLU A 51 4.24 -4.06 16.09
C GLU A 51 3.64 -5.28 15.39
N GLU A 52 4.11 -6.48 15.79
CA GLU A 52 3.54 -7.82 15.52
C GLU A 52 2.50 -7.86 14.38
N GLN A 53 2.90 -8.23 13.16
CA GLN A 53 2.01 -8.35 12.00
C GLN A 53 0.75 -9.16 12.35
N LYS A 54 -0.39 -8.46 12.51
CA LYS A 54 -1.69 -9.05 12.82
C LYS A 54 -2.45 -9.38 11.54
N TRP A 55 -3.15 -10.50 11.58
CA TRP A 55 -3.88 -11.07 10.46
C TRP A 55 -5.34 -11.32 10.82
N GLU A 56 -6.20 -11.09 9.84
CA GLU A 56 -7.63 -11.41 9.89
C GLU A 56 -7.93 -12.49 8.84
N TYR A 57 -8.70 -13.50 9.23
CA TYR A 57 -9.03 -14.66 8.41
C TYR A 57 -10.55 -14.83 8.27
N LYS A 58 -11.03 -15.19 7.08
CA LYS A 58 -12.40 -15.65 6.86
C LYS A 58 -12.38 -16.97 6.08
N GLU A 59 -13.23 -17.91 6.47
CA GLU A 59 -13.32 -19.23 5.82
C GLU A 59 -14.00 -19.18 4.45
N SER A 60 -14.91 -18.22 4.25
CA SER A 60 -15.67 -18.01 3.02
C SER A 60 -16.04 -16.53 2.90
N ASP A 61 -16.50 -16.09 1.72
CA ASP A 61 -16.79 -14.68 1.50
C ASP A 61 -17.94 -14.15 2.40
N THR A 62 -18.84 -15.03 2.79
CA THR A 62 -19.98 -14.77 3.69
C THR A 62 -19.72 -15.13 5.15
N ALA A 63 -18.54 -15.70 5.47
CA ALA A 63 -18.20 -16.11 6.82
C ALA A 63 -17.67 -14.93 7.65
N GLU A 64 -17.83 -15.02 8.97
CA GLU A 64 -17.31 -14.03 9.90
C GLU A 64 -15.79 -13.93 9.82
N VAL A 65 -15.28 -12.70 9.90
CA VAL A 65 -13.85 -12.42 9.96
C VAL A 65 -13.37 -12.75 11.37
N GLN A 66 -12.52 -13.75 11.47
CA GLN A 66 -11.83 -14.18 12.67
C GLN A 66 -10.48 -13.46 12.77
N GLY A 67 -10.23 -12.76 13.86
CA GLY A 67 -8.97 -12.04 14.09
C GLY A 67 -9.06 -11.16 15.33
N PRO A 68 -7.96 -10.50 15.73
CA PRO A 68 -6.63 -10.51 15.11
C PRO A 68 -5.76 -11.69 15.59
N PHE A 69 -5.14 -12.40 14.66
CA PHE A 69 -4.15 -13.46 14.95
C PHE A 69 -2.73 -12.99 14.62
N THR A 70 -1.73 -13.49 15.34
CA THR A 70 -0.32 -13.26 15.00
C THR A 70 0.09 -14.11 13.79
N SER A 71 1.19 -13.75 13.13
CA SER A 71 1.69 -14.52 12.00
C SER A 71 2.01 -15.97 12.37
N SER A 72 2.63 -16.20 13.53
CA SER A 72 2.97 -17.54 14.02
C SER A 72 1.72 -18.39 14.31
N GLU A 73 0.65 -17.79 14.83
CA GLU A 73 -0.63 -18.47 15.08
C GLU A 73 -1.30 -18.89 13.74
N MET A 74 -1.25 -18.02 12.73
CA MET A 74 -1.75 -18.32 11.39
C MET A 74 -0.95 -19.41 10.68
N ALA A 75 0.38 -19.36 10.75
CA ALA A 75 1.27 -20.38 10.21
C ALA A 75 0.97 -21.77 10.80
N ARG A 76 0.83 -21.84 12.14
CA ARG A 76 0.46 -23.10 12.83
C ARG A 76 -0.89 -23.62 12.38
N ARG A 77 -1.91 -22.76 12.22
CA ARG A 77 -3.23 -23.22 11.78
C ARG A 77 -3.21 -23.72 10.34
N GLN A 78 -2.40 -23.10 9.48
CA GLN A 78 -2.24 -23.51 8.08
C GLN A 78 -1.57 -24.89 8.03
N GLN A 79 -0.52 -25.10 8.81
CA GLN A 79 0.18 -26.39 8.93
C GLN A 79 -0.71 -27.48 9.54
N ASN A 80 -1.57 -27.13 10.49
CA ASN A 80 -2.55 -28.06 11.08
C ASN A 80 -3.73 -28.39 10.13
N GLY A 81 -3.74 -27.85 8.90
CA GLY A 81 -4.84 -28.06 7.94
C GLY A 81 -6.18 -27.50 8.41
N LYS A 82 -6.15 -26.54 9.36
CA LYS A 82 -7.35 -25.97 9.97
C LYS A 82 -7.86 -24.72 9.25
N LEU A 83 -7.11 -24.23 8.25
CA LEU A 83 -7.61 -23.25 7.30
C LEU A 83 -8.13 -23.99 6.07
N SER A 84 -9.40 -23.73 5.73
CA SER A 84 -9.98 -24.19 4.48
C SER A 84 -9.16 -23.66 3.30
N SER A 85 -8.96 -24.49 2.26
CA SER A 85 -8.23 -24.10 1.03
C SER A 85 -8.87 -22.92 0.29
N GLY A 86 -10.17 -22.65 0.53
CA GLY A 86 -10.89 -21.49 0.00
C GLY A 86 -10.90 -20.27 0.91
N GLY A 87 -10.21 -20.37 2.06
CA GLY A 87 -10.16 -19.30 3.04
C GLY A 87 -9.36 -18.10 2.55
N LEU A 88 -9.74 -16.93 3.05
CA LEU A 88 -9.22 -15.64 2.65
C LEU A 88 -8.64 -14.95 3.89
N ALA A 89 -7.41 -14.44 3.80
CA ALA A 89 -6.78 -13.69 4.88
C ALA A 89 -6.30 -12.31 4.39
N ARG A 90 -6.27 -11.37 5.32
CA ARG A 90 -5.73 -10.02 5.11
C ARG A 90 -4.88 -9.60 6.29
N LYS A 91 -3.92 -8.71 6.03
CA LYS A 91 -3.18 -7.99 7.07
C LYS A 91 -4.11 -6.96 7.71
N CYS A 92 -4.07 -6.82 9.04
CA CYS A 92 -4.78 -5.74 9.71
C CYS A 92 -4.36 -4.39 9.10
N GLY A 93 -5.33 -3.60 8.63
CA GLY A 93 -5.08 -2.32 7.96
C GLY A 93 -5.05 -2.37 6.43
N THR A 94 -5.10 -3.55 5.80
CA THR A 94 -5.20 -3.70 4.34
C THR A 94 -6.62 -4.09 3.91
N ALA A 95 -7.17 -3.43 2.89
CA ALA A 95 -8.54 -3.69 2.42
C ALA A 95 -8.71 -5.01 1.64
N GLY A 96 -7.63 -5.53 1.06
CA GLY A 96 -7.66 -6.71 0.18
C GLY A 96 -7.53 -8.04 0.90
N PHE A 97 -8.51 -8.92 0.72
CA PHE A 97 -8.44 -10.33 1.13
C PHE A 97 -7.71 -11.16 0.08
N ASN A 98 -6.74 -11.95 0.51
CA ASN A 98 -5.97 -12.84 -0.34
C ASN A 98 -6.21 -14.31 0.04
N PRO A 99 -6.20 -15.25 -0.91
CA PRO A 99 -6.36 -16.67 -0.59
C PRO A 99 -5.23 -17.12 0.35
N VAL A 100 -5.59 -17.80 1.43
CA VAL A 100 -4.64 -18.30 2.41
C VAL A 100 -3.62 -19.25 1.79
N ALA A 101 -4.02 -20.04 0.80
CA ALA A 101 -3.12 -20.91 0.05
C ALA A 101 -2.01 -20.16 -0.72
N ARG A 102 -2.14 -18.85 -0.91
CA ARG A 102 -1.16 -18.00 -1.60
C ARG A 102 -0.29 -17.18 -0.64
N ILE A 103 -0.56 -17.26 0.66
CA ILE A 103 0.16 -16.51 1.69
C ILE A 103 1.04 -17.49 2.44
N ASP A 104 2.31 -17.14 2.55
CA ASP A 104 3.25 -17.82 3.43
C ASP A 104 3.43 -16.96 4.69
N PHE A 105 2.84 -17.40 5.81
CA PHE A 105 2.90 -16.69 7.08
C PHE A 105 4.25 -16.85 7.78
N ASP A 106 5.07 -17.83 7.37
CA ASP A 106 6.40 -18.09 7.95
C ASP A 106 7.40 -16.97 7.59
N LEU A 107 7.19 -16.31 6.44
CA LEU A 107 7.93 -15.10 6.04
C LEU A 107 7.73 -13.89 6.97
N TYR A 108 6.71 -13.95 7.84
CA TYR A 108 6.32 -12.87 8.74
C TYR A 108 6.31 -13.31 10.21
N CYS A 109 6.87 -14.50 10.52
CA CYS A 109 7.03 -15.02 11.88
C CYS A 109 8.27 -14.49 12.59
#